data_AF-A0A534BDS7-F1
#
_entry.id   AF-A0A534BDS7-F1
#
_cell.length_a   1.000
_cell.length_b   1.000
_cell.length_c   1.000
_cell.angle_alpha   90.00
_cell.angle_beta   90.00
_cell.angle_gamma   90.00
#
_symmetry.space_group_name_H-M   'P 1'
#
loop_
_entity.id
_entity.type
_entity.pdbx_description
1 polymer ?
#
loop_
_entity_poly.entity_id
_entity_poly.type
_entity_poly.pdbx_seq_one_letter_code
_entity_poly.pdbx_strand_id
1 'polypeptide(L)'
;MDNAFATAAFRLDRPGVRAAFERASAGYEAAAVLQPRVSDELLGRLEPFKFEPRVVLDLGAGTGRAARELKRRYRRALVIALDLAPGMLREARRHQHLFRRFERVCADALRLPLAESSVDLVFSSLMLQWCDPLDEAFAEIRRVLNPEGFFAFTTFGPDTLKELRGAWAEADGYSHVNHFADM
;
A
#
# COMPACT_ATOMS: atom_id res chain seq x y z
N MET A 1 12.56 1.49 42.62
CA MET A 1 12.64 0.17 41.96
C MET A 1 12.23 0.39 40.53
N ASP A 2 13.24 0.54 39.68
CA ASP A 2 13.13 0.85 38.27
C ASP A 2 12.49 -0.32 37.54
N ASN A 3 11.31 -0.12 36.96
CA ASN A 3 10.75 -1.08 36.02
C ASN A 3 11.19 -0.69 34.60
N ALA A 4 12.48 -0.90 34.35
CA ALA A 4 13.10 -0.74 33.04
C ALA A 4 12.75 -1.94 32.15
N PHE A 5 11.48 -2.11 31.80
CA PHE A 5 11.12 -2.79 30.56
C PHE A 5 10.99 -1.71 29.50
N ALA A 6 12.14 -1.31 28.94
CA ALA A 6 12.14 -0.66 27.65
C ALA A 6 11.43 -1.63 26.67
N THR A 7 10.19 -1.33 26.32
CA THR A 7 9.48 -1.97 25.21
C THR A 7 10.43 -1.92 24.03
N ALA A 8 10.95 -3.07 23.60
CA ALA A 8 11.73 -3.12 22.38
C ALA A 8 10.87 -2.47 21.29
N ALA A 9 11.38 -1.41 20.65
CA ALA A 9 10.63 -0.67 19.65
C ALA A 9 10.17 -1.66 18.58
N PHE A 10 8.85 -1.81 18.42
CA PHE A 10 8.27 -2.69 17.41
C PHE A 10 8.84 -2.31 16.05
N ARG A 11 9.35 -3.30 15.31
CA ARG A 11 9.83 -3.14 13.93
C ARG A 11 9.31 -4.26 13.06
N LEU A 12 8.95 -3.92 11.82
CA LEU A 12 8.53 -4.89 10.83
C LEU A 12 9.73 -5.59 10.19
N ASP A 13 9.69 -6.92 10.13
CA ASP A 13 10.58 -7.71 9.29
C ASP A 13 10.16 -7.54 7.81
N ARG A 14 10.68 -6.49 7.16
CA ARG A 14 10.34 -6.16 5.77
C ARG A 14 10.73 -7.26 4.77
N PRO A 15 11.90 -7.90 4.85
CA PRO A 15 12.20 -9.10 4.07
C PRO A 15 11.16 -10.22 4.27
N GLY A 16 10.75 -10.48 5.52
CA GLY A 16 9.71 -11.45 5.85
C GLY A 16 8.35 -11.10 5.24
N VAL A 17 7.94 -9.83 5.33
CA VAL A 17 6.70 -9.30 4.72
C VAL A 17 6.72 -9.49 3.20
N ARG A 18 7.81 -9.08 2.53
CA ARG A 18 7.99 -9.30 1.08
C ARG A 18 7.85 -10.77 0.72
N ALA A 19 8.53 -11.65 1.46
CA ALA A 19 8.50 -13.09 1.21
C ALA A 19 7.10 -13.68 1.44
N ALA A 20 6.36 -13.19 2.42
CA ALA A 20 4.98 -13.62 2.68
C ALA A 20 4.05 -13.24 1.51
N PHE A 21 4.12 -12.01 1.02
CA PHE A 21 3.34 -11.57 -0.14
C PHE A 21 3.77 -12.31 -1.42
N GLU A 22 5.06 -12.56 -1.63
CA GLU A 22 5.56 -13.36 -2.76
C GLU A 22 4.95 -14.77 -2.76
N ARG A 23 4.93 -15.44 -1.60
CA ARG A 23 4.35 -16.79 -1.46
C ARG A 23 2.83 -16.79 -1.66
N ALA A 24 2.15 -15.74 -1.19
CA ALA A 24 0.70 -15.65 -1.26
C ALA A 24 0.18 -15.26 -2.65
N SER A 25 1.02 -14.74 -3.56
CA SER A 25 0.57 -14.02 -4.76
C SER A 25 -0.46 -14.80 -5.59
N ALA A 26 -0.22 -16.10 -5.84
CA ALA A 26 -1.09 -16.92 -6.70
C ALA A 26 -2.49 -17.18 -6.12
N GLY A 27 -2.64 -17.13 -4.79
CA GLY A 27 -3.92 -17.32 -4.09
C GLY A 27 -4.45 -16.05 -3.42
N TYR A 28 -3.75 -14.92 -3.58
CA TYR A 28 -3.98 -13.72 -2.78
C TYR A 28 -5.42 -13.22 -2.92
N GLU A 29 -5.94 -13.11 -4.14
CA GLU A 29 -7.30 -12.58 -4.36
C GLU A 29 -8.39 -13.46 -3.76
N ALA A 30 -8.19 -14.78 -3.69
CA ALA A 30 -9.15 -15.69 -3.07
C ALA A 30 -9.17 -15.53 -1.53
N ALA A 31 -8.04 -15.17 -0.93
CA ALA A 31 -7.91 -14.94 0.52
C ALA A 31 -8.22 -13.49 0.93
N ALA A 32 -7.96 -12.53 0.04
CA ALA A 32 -8.06 -11.10 0.28
C ALA A 32 -9.51 -10.61 0.13
N VAL A 33 -10.35 -10.85 1.14
CA VAL A 33 -11.78 -10.47 1.10
C VAL A 33 -11.99 -8.97 1.36
N LEU A 34 -11.18 -8.36 2.21
CA LEU A 34 -11.34 -6.97 2.65
C LEU A 34 -10.75 -5.96 1.66
N GLN A 35 -9.58 -6.30 1.11
CA GLN A 35 -8.75 -5.43 0.26
C GLN A 35 -9.51 -4.92 -0.98
N PRO A 36 -10.22 -5.78 -1.76
CA PRO A 36 -11.24 -5.39 -2.71
C PRO A 36 -12.14 -4.22 -2.30
N ARG A 37 -12.84 -4.38 -1.16
CA ARG A 37 -13.89 -3.47 -0.73
C ARG A 37 -13.32 -2.12 -0.35
N VAL A 38 -12.21 -2.14 0.40
CA VAL A 38 -11.51 -0.92 0.83
C VAL A 38 -10.93 -0.18 -0.38
N SER A 39 -10.36 -0.90 -1.35
CA SER A 39 -9.86 -0.30 -2.59
C SER A 39 -10.98 0.32 -3.43
N ASP A 40 -12.13 -0.37 -3.56
CA ASP A 40 -13.29 0.16 -4.30
C ASP A 40 -13.86 1.40 -3.61
N GLU A 41 -13.94 1.42 -2.28
CA GLU A 41 -14.39 2.59 -1.52
C GLU A 41 -13.45 3.79 -1.75
N LEU A 42 -12.12 3.58 -1.67
CA LEU A 42 -11.15 4.64 -1.94
C LEU A 42 -11.26 5.16 -3.38
N LEU A 43 -11.44 4.27 -4.37
CA LEU A 43 -11.70 4.66 -5.76
C LEU A 43 -12.99 5.48 -5.90
N GLY A 44 -14.05 5.10 -5.19
CA GLY A 44 -15.31 5.83 -5.10
C GLY A 44 -15.13 7.23 -4.50
N ARG A 45 -14.30 7.36 -3.47
CA ARG A 45 -13.96 8.68 -2.88
C ARG A 45 -13.22 9.60 -3.83
N LEU A 46 -12.59 9.07 -4.88
CA LEU A 46 -12.02 9.91 -5.94
C LEU A 46 -13.09 10.46 -6.90
N GLU A 47 -14.27 9.85 -7.04
CA GLU A 47 -15.31 10.22 -8.02
C GLU A 47 -15.70 11.71 -8.04
N PRO A 48 -15.88 12.39 -6.90
CA PRO A 48 -16.25 13.80 -6.90
C PRO A 48 -15.18 14.74 -7.47
N PHE A 49 -13.92 14.31 -7.45
CA PHE A 49 -12.80 15.14 -7.89
C PHE A 49 -12.65 15.08 -9.41
N LYS A 50 -12.90 16.23 -10.05
CA LYS A 50 -12.67 16.43 -11.48
C LYS A 50 -11.22 16.82 -11.74
N PHE A 51 -10.32 15.85 -11.61
CA PHE A 51 -8.91 16.03 -11.98
C PHE A 51 -8.52 15.02 -13.07
N GLU A 52 -7.65 15.44 -13.98
CA GLU A 52 -7.13 14.62 -15.08
C GLU A 52 -5.62 14.42 -14.90
N PRO A 53 -5.18 13.42 -14.10
CA PRO A 53 -3.76 13.19 -13.87
C PRO A 53 -3.10 12.70 -15.16
N ARG A 54 -1.86 13.11 -15.41
CA ARG A 54 -1.02 12.58 -16.48
C ARG A 54 -0.26 11.34 -15.99
N VAL A 55 0.15 11.32 -14.73
CA VAL A 55 0.85 10.21 -14.08
C VAL A 55 0.17 9.80 -12.78
N VAL A 56 -0.19 8.52 -12.69
CA VAL A 56 -0.80 7.90 -11.51
C VAL A 56 0.10 6.77 -11.02
N LEU A 57 0.42 6.79 -9.73
CA LEU A 57 1.14 5.72 -9.04
C LEU A 57 0.16 4.94 -8.16
N ASP A 58 -0.06 3.67 -8.46
CA ASP A 58 -0.68 2.70 -7.55
C ASP A 58 0.43 2.09 -6.67
N LEU A 59 0.58 2.63 -5.46
CA LEU A 59 1.65 2.32 -4.53
C LEU A 59 1.21 1.20 -3.57
N GLY A 60 1.80 0.02 -3.74
CA GLY A 60 1.30 -1.22 -3.13
C GLY A 60 0.24 -1.89 -3.99
N ALA A 61 0.47 -1.94 -5.30
CA ALA A 61 -0.54 -2.34 -6.27
C ALA A 61 -1.03 -3.78 -6.12
N GLY A 62 -0.29 -4.65 -5.42
CA GLY A 62 -0.63 -6.06 -5.26
C GLY A 62 -0.83 -6.74 -6.61
N THR A 63 -1.97 -7.41 -6.77
CA THR A 63 -2.37 -8.07 -8.02
C THR A 63 -2.85 -7.10 -9.10
N GLY A 64 -2.69 -5.79 -8.94
CA GLY A 64 -2.95 -4.78 -9.98
C GLY A 64 -4.43 -4.48 -10.25
N ARG A 65 -5.33 -4.90 -9.34
CA ARG A 65 -6.76 -4.62 -9.47
C ARG A 65 -7.03 -3.11 -9.46
N ALA A 66 -6.48 -2.37 -8.51
CA ALA A 66 -6.65 -0.92 -8.43
C ALA A 66 -6.03 -0.22 -9.66
N ALA A 67 -4.81 -0.59 -10.06
CA ALA A 67 -4.18 -0.10 -11.30
C ALA A 67 -5.07 -0.28 -12.55
N ARG A 68 -5.79 -1.42 -12.68
CA ARG A 68 -6.75 -1.62 -13.78
C ARG A 68 -7.88 -0.60 -13.72
N GLU A 69 -8.45 -0.37 -12.55
CA GLU A 69 -9.55 0.59 -12.35
C GLU A 69 -9.10 2.04 -12.58
N LEU A 70 -7.92 2.40 -12.07
CA LEU A 70 -7.27 3.68 -12.30
C LEU A 70 -7.02 3.90 -13.79
N LYS A 71 -6.55 2.89 -14.53
CA LYS A 71 -6.35 2.99 -15.98
C LYS A 71 -7.66 3.08 -16.75
N ARG A 72 -8.73 2.44 -16.27
CA ARG A 72 -10.08 2.57 -16.83
C ARG A 72 -10.61 3.99 -16.69
N ARG A 73 -10.42 4.58 -15.50
CA ARG A 73 -10.86 5.94 -15.15
C ARG A 73 -10.03 7.02 -15.85
N TYR A 74 -8.71 6.95 -15.71
CA TYR A 74 -7.76 7.91 -16.29
C TYR A 74 -7.15 7.34 -17.57
N ARG A 75 -7.98 7.20 -18.60
CA ARG A 75 -7.61 6.51 -19.84
C ARG A 75 -6.32 7.04 -20.48
N ARG A 76 -6.10 8.36 -20.40
CA ARG A 76 -4.93 9.06 -20.96
C ARG A 76 -3.71 9.06 -20.03
N ALA A 77 -3.87 8.76 -18.74
CA ALA A 77 -2.77 8.76 -17.79
C ALA A 77 -1.82 7.58 -18.02
N LEU A 78 -0.54 7.82 -17.75
CA LEU A 78 0.40 6.76 -17.41
C LEU A 78 0.05 6.25 -16.01
N VAL A 79 -0.33 4.98 -15.90
CA VAL A 79 -0.58 4.32 -14.62
C VAL A 79 0.60 3.40 -14.33
N ILE A 80 1.21 3.55 -13.16
CA ILE A 80 2.36 2.76 -12.70
C ILE A 80 1.88 1.95 -11.49
N ALA A 81 1.83 0.63 -11.63
CA ALA A 81 1.61 -0.31 -10.54
C ALA A 81 2.95 -0.65 -9.88
N LEU A 82 3.14 -0.22 -8.63
CA LEU A 82 4.37 -0.45 -7.88
C LEU A 82 4.10 -1.38 -6.70
N ASP A 83 4.90 -2.43 -6.57
CA ASP A 83 4.83 -3.35 -5.42
C ASP A 83 6.23 -3.86 -5.05
N LEU A 84 6.41 -4.20 -3.77
CA LEU A 84 7.66 -4.74 -3.23
C LEU A 84 7.86 -6.22 -3.62
N ALA A 85 6.77 -6.96 -3.84
CA ALA A 85 6.79 -8.39 -4.16
C ALA A 85 6.66 -8.62 -5.69
N PRO A 86 7.70 -9.16 -6.35
CA PRO A 86 7.65 -9.47 -7.78
C PRO A 86 6.46 -10.35 -8.20
N GLY A 87 6.04 -11.29 -7.36
CA GLY A 87 4.94 -12.22 -7.58
C GLY A 87 3.59 -11.53 -7.69
N MET A 88 3.37 -10.49 -6.87
CA MET A 88 2.19 -9.64 -6.99
C MET A 88 2.12 -8.97 -8.36
N LEU A 89 3.23 -8.41 -8.82
CA LEU A 89 3.31 -7.79 -10.15
C LEU A 89 3.22 -8.80 -11.30
N ARG A 90 3.58 -10.08 -11.09
CA ARG A 90 3.33 -11.13 -12.09
C ARG A 90 1.83 -11.38 -12.23
N GLU A 91 1.10 -11.50 -11.13
CA GLU A 91 -0.37 -11.60 -11.17
C GLU A 91 -1.01 -10.33 -11.75
N ALA A 92 -0.46 -9.15 -11.48
CA ALA A 92 -0.92 -7.89 -12.06
C ALA A 92 -0.92 -7.86 -13.60
N ARG A 93 -0.09 -8.67 -14.27
CA ARG A 93 -0.16 -8.80 -15.73
C ARG A 93 -1.52 -9.34 -16.20
N ARG A 94 -2.18 -10.19 -15.40
CA ARG A 94 -3.44 -10.84 -15.74
C ARG A 94 -4.61 -9.85 -15.74
N HIS A 95 -4.46 -8.72 -15.04
CA HIS A 95 -5.42 -7.63 -14.99
C HIS A 95 -5.23 -6.59 -16.10
N GLN A 96 -4.27 -6.78 -17.01
CA GLN A 96 -4.07 -5.88 -18.15
C GLN A 96 -5.05 -6.18 -19.28
N HIS A 97 -5.55 -5.13 -19.92
CA HIS A 97 -6.26 -5.24 -21.19
C HIS A 97 -5.36 -4.82 -22.35
N LEU A 98 -5.55 -5.44 -23.52
CA LEU A 98 -4.70 -5.22 -24.71
C LEU A 98 -4.52 -3.73 -25.06
N PHE A 99 -5.60 -2.95 -24.94
CA PHE A 99 -5.62 -1.51 -25.27
C PHE A 99 -5.54 -0.58 -24.05
N ARG A 100 -5.41 -1.14 -22.84
CA ARG A 100 -5.40 -0.38 -21.57
C ARG A 100 -4.41 -1.02 -20.60
N ARG A 101 -3.12 -0.89 -20.94
CA ARG A 101 -2.00 -1.39 -20.12
C ARG A 101 -1.57 -0.34 -19.11
N PHE A 102 -0.97 -0.81 -18.03
CA PHE A 102 -0.28 0.00 -17.02
C PHE A 102 1.16 -0.49 -16.91
N GLU A 103 2.07 0.37 -16.46
CA GLU A 103 3.44 -0.03 -16.18
C GLU A 103 3.52 -0.77 -14.85
N ARG A 104 4.51 -1.65 -14.69
CA ARG A 104 4.71 -2.42 -13.46
C ARG A 104 6.15 -2.27 -13.00
N VAL A 105 6.35 -1.79 -11.78
CA VAL A 105 7.66 -1.49 -11.22
C VAL A 105 7.82 -2.24 -9.90
N CYS A 106 8.85 -3.08 -9.79
CA CYS A 106 9.18 -3.72 -8.52
C CYS A 106 10.12 -2.80 -7.76
N ALA A 107 9.67 -2.21 -6.67
CA ALA A 107 10.49 -1.30 -5.87
C ALA A 107 9.97 -1.18 -4.43
N ASP A 108 10.80 -0.57 -3.60
CA ASP A 108 10.47 -0.25 -2.23
C ASP A 108 9.78 1.12 -2.14
N ALA A 109 8.65 1.21 -1.43
CA ALA A 109 7.96 2.46 -1.17
C ALA A 109 8.82 3.48 -0.40
N LEU A 110 9.83 3.01 0.34
CA LEU A 110 10.79 3.85 1.06
C LEU A 110 11.92 4.37 0.16
N ARG A 111 12.02 3.89 -1.09
CA ARG A 111 13.01 4.30 -2.10
C ARG A 111 12.40 4.21 -3.50
N LEU A 112 11.53 5.15 -3.84
CA LEU A 112 10.81 5.17 -5.10
C LEU A 112 11.75 5.49 -6.27
N PRO A 113 11.81 4.65 -7.32
CA PRO A 113 12.64 4.87 -8.49
C PRO A 113 11.99 5.85 -9.47
N LEU A 114 11.45 6.95 -8.95
CA LEU A 114 10.73 7.99 -9.69
C LEU A 114 11.38 9.35 -9.41
N ALA A 115 11.33 10.23 -10.41
CA ALA A 115 11.85 11.59 -10.27
C ALA A 115 11.04 12.39 -9.24
N GLU A 116 11.66 13.42 -8.68
CA GLU A 116 10.95 14.41 -7.86
C GLU A 116 9.85 15.10 -8.68
N SER A 117 8.71 15.41 -8.05
CA SER A 117 7.59 16.12 -8.70
C SER A 117 7.23 15.55 -10.08
N SER A 118 6.96 14.24 -10.13
CA SER A 118 6.69 13.50 -11.37
C SER A 118 5.36 12.75 -11.38
N VAL A 119 4.65 12.70 -10.25
CA VAL A 119 3.39 11.97 -10.08
C VAL A 119 2.28 12.95 -9.73
N ASP A 120 1.14 12.87 -10.44
CA ASP A 120 -0.02 13.74 -10.19
C ASP A 120 -1.00 13.12 -9.16
N LEU A 121 -1.03 11.79 -9.07
CA LEU A 121 -1.83 11.04 -8.10
C LEU A 121 -1.05 9.85 -7.56
N VAL A 122 -0.87 9.80 -6.25
CA VAL A 122 -0.49 8.57 -5.55
C VAL A 122 -1.76 7.96 -4.95
N PHE A 123 -2.02 6.71 -5.30
CA PHE A 123 -3.11 5.90 -4.76
C PHE A 123 -2.49 4.75 -3.96
N SER A 124 -2.92 4.52 -2.73
CA SER A 124 -2.39 3.42 -1.92
C SER A 124 -3.46 2.80 -1.03
N SER A 125 -3.86 1.56 -1.30
CA SER A 125 -4.88 0.88 -0.52
C SER A 125 -4.28 -0.21 0.36
N LEU A 126 -4.35 -0.04 1.69
CA LEU A 126 -3.88 -1.01 2.68
C LEU A 126 -2.43 -1.47 2.47
N MET A 127 -1.54 -0.55 2.09
CA MET A 127 -0.10 -0.81 1.98
C MET A 127 0.73 -0.13 3.08
N LEU A 128 0.38 1.09 3.49
CA LEU A 128 1.21 1.91 4.38
C LEU A 128 1.54 1.24 5.73
N GLN A 129 0.67 0.37 6.24
CA GLN A 129 0.94 -0.38 7.48
C GLN A 129 2.09 -1.40 7.36
N TRP A 130 2.61 -1.61 6.14
CA TRP A 130 3.79 -2.44 5.86
C TRP A 130 5.05 -1.59 5.63
N CYS A 131 4.96 -0.27 5.75
CA CYS A 131 6.09 0.66 5.67
C CYS A 131 6.65 0.94 7.07
N ASP A 132 7.94 0.65 7.25
CA ASP A 132 8.65 0.90 8.50
C ASP A 132 10.09 1.34 8.19
N PRO A 133 10.50 2.57 8.54
CA PRO A 133 9.68 3.62 9.17
C PRO A 133 8.67 4.25 8.20
N LEU A 134 7.47 4.55 8.70
CA LEU A 134 6.39 5.13 7.90
C LEU A 134 6.73 6.55 7.39
N ASP A 135 7.48 7.32 8.17
CA ASP A 135 7.94 8.68 7.79
C ASP A 135 8.80 8.67 6.52
N GLU A 136 9.63 7.63 6.31
CA GLU A 136 10.41 7.51 5.07
C GLU A 136 9.52 7.27 3.85
N ALA A 137 8.44 6.50 4.01
CA ALA A 137 7.47 6.29 2.93
C ALA A 137 6.74 7.59 2.60
N PHE A 138 6.28 8.34 3.61
CA PHE A 138 5.66 9.65 3.39
C PHE A 138 6.63 10.66 2.76
N ALA A 139 7.91 10.64 3.16
CA ALA A 139 8.92 11.50 2.56
C ALA A 139 9.12 11.20 1.06
N GLU A 140 9.17 9.92 0.67
CA GLU A 140 9.25 9.54 -0.74
C GLU A 140 7.97 9.86 -1.51
N ILE A 141 6.79 9.60 -0.93
CA ILE A 141 5.50 10.01 -1.53
C ILE A 141 5.49 11.51 -1.78
N ARG A 142 5.87 12.32 -0.78
CA ARG A 142 5.96 13.78 -0.89
C ARG A 142 6.96 14.20 -1.96
N ARG A 143 8.11 13.53 -2.06
CA ARG A 143 9.15 13.84 -3.05
C ARG A 143 8.67 13.61 -4.47
N VAL A 144 8.00 12.49 -4.74
CA VAL A 144 7.58 12.15 -6.12
C VAL A 144 6.30 12.87 -6.54
N LEU A 145 5.47 13.29 -5.58
CA LEU A 145 4.21 13.97 -5.85
C LEU A 145 4.46 15.40 -6.34
N ASN A 146 3.72 15.82 -7.36
CA ASN A 146 3.66 17.20 -7.79
C ASN A 146 3.07 18.10 -6.67
N PRO A 147 3.40 19.40 -6.62
CA PRO A 147 2.84 20.32 -5.61
C PRO A 147 1.31 20.35 -5.56
N GLU A 148 0.65 20.23 -6.72
CA GLU A 148 -0.81 20.17 -6.87
C GLU A 148 -1.34 18.72 -6.97
N GLY A 149 -0.47 17.74 -6.69
CA GLY A 149 -0.80 16.33 -6.77
C GLY A 149 -1.63 15.87 -5.56
N PHE A 150 -2.35 14.77 -5.75
CA PHE A 150 -3.17 14.18 -4.70
C PHE A 150 -2.54 12.90 -4.18
N PHE A 151 -2.57 12.74 -2.86
CA PHE A 151 -2.31 11.45 -2.23
C PHE A 151 -3.61 10.92 -1.60
N ALA A 152 -4.10 9.80 -2.12
CA ALA A 152 -5.28 9.12 -1.62
C ALA A 152 -4.88 7.75 -1.08
N PHE A 153 -5.18 7.48 0.19
CA PHE A 153 -4.81 6.21 0.81
C PHE A 153 -5.83 5.67 1.80
N THR A 154 -5.68 4.39 2.10
CA THR A 154 -6.30 3.72 3.25
C THR A 154 -5.23 2.92 3.99
N THR A 155 -5.42 2.78 5.29
CA THR A 155 -4.57 1.97 6.15
C THR A 155 -5.36 1.47 7.35
N PHE A 156 -4.74 0.67 8.20
CA PHE A 156 -5.30 0.30 9.49
C PHE A 156 -4.93 1.35 10.55
N GLY A 157 -5.89 1.70 11.40
CA GLY A 157 -5.68 2.59 12.54
C GLY A 157 -5.49 1.83 13.86
N PRO A 158 -5.22 2.54 14.97
CA PRO A 158 -4.88 1.97 16.27
C PRO A 158 -5.99 1.13 16.91
N ASP A 159 -7.25 1.30 16.49
CA ASP A 159 -8.36 0.45 16.93
C ASP A 159 -8.41 -0.92 16.21
N THR A 160 -7.67 -1.10 15.11
CA THR A 160 -7.69 -2.34 14.33
C THR A 160 -7.05 -3.47 15.11
N LEU A 161 -7.77 -4.59 15.30
CA LEU A 161 -7.36 -5.75 16.10
C LEU A 161 -7.13 -5.46 17.60
N LYS A 162 -7.78 -4.43 18.17
CA LYS A 162 -7.58 -4.07 19.58
C LYS A 162 -8.01 -5.16 20.57
N GLU A 163 -9.09 -5.87 20.27
CA GLU A 163 -9.57 -6.98 21.12
C GLU A 163 -8.57 -8.14 21.09
N LEU A 164 -7.99 -8.42 19.91
CA LEU A 164 -6.95 -9.44 19.76
C LEU A 164 -5.65 -9.04 20.48
N ARG A 165 -5.26 -7.75 20.44
CA ARG A 165 -4.15 -7.23 21.27
C ARG A 165 -4.42 -7.43 22.76
N GLY A 166 -5.63 -7.09 23.21
CA GLY A 166 -6.02 -7.27 24.60
C GLY A 166 -5.91 -8.73 25.04
N ALA A 167 -6.45 -9.66 24.25
CA ALA A 167 -6.37 -11.09 24.54
C ALA A 167 -4.93 -11.62 24.62
N TRP A 168 -4.05 -11.21 23.70
CA TRP A 168 -2.64 -11.64 23.73
C TRP A 168 -1.86 -11.05 24.89
N ALA A 169 -2.15 -9.81 25.30
CA ALA A 169 -1.49 -9.19 26.44
C ALA A 169 -1.82 -9.89 27.78
N GLU A 170 -2.94 -10.60 27.86
CA GLU A 170 -3.26 -11.47 29.00
C GLU A 170 -2.52 -12.81 28.93
N ALA A 171 -2.18 -13.28 27.73
CA ALA A 171 -1.53 -14.58 27.51
C ALA A 171 0.00 -14.53 27.69
N ASP A 172 0.67 -13.53 27.09
CA ASP A 172 2.10 -13.30 27.25
C ASP A 172 2.49 -11.82 26.96
N GLY A 173 3.79 -11.51 27.09
CA GLY A 173 4.33 -10.16 26.86
C GLY A 173 4.82 -9.90 25.43
N TYR A 174 4.55 -10.79 24.47
CA TYR A 174 5.04 -10.67 23.10
C TYR A 174 4.03 -9.96 22.18
N SER A 175 4.52 -9.24 21.17
CA SER A 175 3.65 -8.59 20.18
C SER A 175 3.24 -9.59 19.09
N HIS A 176 2.01 -10.10 19.18
CA HIS A 176 1.46 -11.07 18.22
C HIS A 176 0.76 -10.44 17.01
N VAL A 177 0.57 -9.12 17.03
CA VAL A 177 -0.01 -8.38 15.91
C VAL A 177 0.84 -7.17 15.57
N ASN A 178 0.62 -6.61 14.37
CA ASN A 178 1.27 -5.38 13.97
C ASN A 178 0.77 -4.19 14.81
N HIS A 179 1.67 -3.23 15.04
CA HIS A 179 1.29 -1.90 15.49
C HIS A 179 0.84 -1.07 14.30
N PHE A 180 -0.29 -0.39 14.47
CA PHE A 180 -0.84 0.51 13.46
C PHE A 180 -0.74 1.94 13.97
N ALA A 181 -0.21 2.83 13.13
CA ALA A 181 -0.03 4.24 13.48
C ALA A 181 -1.38 4.93 13.71
N ASP A 182 -1.39 5.86 14.66
CA ASP A 182 -2.48 6.83 14.82
C ASP A 182 -2.17 8.03 13.91
N MET A 183 -3.08 8.35 13.00
CA MET A 183 -2.90 9.33 11.92
C MET A 183 -4.14 10.20 11.73
#